data_AF-A0A1J5I2D2-F1
#
_entry.id   AF-A0A1J5I2D2-F1
#
_cell.length_a   1.000
_cell.length_b   1.000
_cell.length_c   1.000
_cell.angle_alpha   90.00
_cell.angle_beta   90.00
_cell.angle_gamma   90.00
#
_symmetry.space_group_name_H-M   'P 1'
#
loop_
_entity.id
_entity.type
_entity.pdbx_description
1 polymer ?
#
loop_
_entity_poly.entity_id
_entity_poly.type
_entity_poly.pdbx_seq_one_letter_code
_entity_poly.pdbx_strand_id
1 'polypeptide(L)' 'MAKINVFEVAPKKGEMPFPPYLHIHLSEHFSDSEGRILLSPQLMTDKEIDETVDLLVMQLEKVRKTAKVKLKKAKKSAR' A
#
# COMPACT_ATOMS: atom_id res chain seq x y z
N MET A 1 -1.95 13.37 -5.00
CA MET A 1 -2.42 12.02 -5.37
C MET A 1 -2.17 11.10 -4.19
N ALA A 2 -3.06 10.16 -3.91
CA ALA A 2 -2.77 9.19 -2.86
C ALA A 2 -1.51 8.36 -3.18
N LYS A 3 -0.80 7.93 -2.13
CA LYS A 3 0.38 7.08 -2.23
C LYS A 3 0.19 5.79 -1.47
N ILE A 4 0.33 4.67 -2.17
CA ILE A 4 0.16 3.33 -1.60
C ILE A 4 1.54 2.71 -1.36
N ASN A 5 1.77 2.23 -0.14
CA ASN A 5 3.03 1.63 0.31
C ASN A 5 2.81 0.28 0.98
N VAL A 6 3.90 -0.45 1.25
CA VAL A 6 3.88 -1.74 1.94
C VAL A 6 4.99 -1.85 2.98
N PHE A 7 4.64 -2.31 4.16
CA PHE A 7 5.59 -2.69 5.21
C PHE A 7 5.36 -4.11 5.69
N GLU A 8 6.45 -4.79 6.02
CA GLU A 8 6.46 -6.11 6.62
C GLU A 8 6.46 -6.04 8.16
N VAL A 9 5.85 -7.04 8.78
CA VAL A 9 5.93 -7.28 10.21
C VAL A 9 6.47 -8.69 10.42
N ALA A 10 7.55 -8.79 11.20
CA ALA A 10 8.23 -10.03 11.51
C ALA A 10 8.67 -10.00 12.98
N PRO A 11 8.76 -11.16 13.66
CA PRO A 11 9.18 -11.21 15.05
C PRO A 11 10.61 -10.70 15.20
N LYS A 12 10.81 -9.80 16.16
CA LYS A 12 12.16 -9.33 16.55
C LYS A 12 12.79 -10.26 17.57
N LYS A 13 14.10 -10.12 17.79
CA LYS A 13 14.83 -10.90 18.80
C LYS A 13 14.19 -10.66 20.18
N GLY A 14 13.70 -11.73 20.81
CA GLY A 14 13.06 -11.69 22.12
C GLY A 14 11.53 -11.58 22.10
N GLU A 15 10.91 -11.37 20.93
CA GLU A 15 9.45 -11.46 20.78
C GLU A 15 8.99 -12.92 20.63
N MET A 16 7.74 -13.20 20.98
CA MET A 16 7.13 -14.51 20.73
C MET A 16 7.13 -14.78 19.21
N PRO A 17 7.58 -15.96 18.75
CA PRO A 17 7.58 -16.28 17.33
C PRO A 17 6.18 -16.24 16.74
N PHE A 18 6.01 -15.55 15.61
CA PHE A 18 4.78 -15.57 14.83
C PHE A 18 5.09 -15.57 13.32
N PRO A 19 4.17 -16.06 12.48
CA PRO A 19 4.34 -16.03 11.03
C PRO A 19 4.42 -14.58 10.53
N PRO A 20 5.50 -14.19 9.82
CA PRO A 20 5.59 -12.84 9.27
C PRO A 20 4.45 -12.53 8.31
N TYR A 21 3.94 -11.30 8.38
CA TYR A 21 2.87 -10.79 7.54
C TYR A 21 3.21 -9.39 7.02
N LEU A 22 2.31 -8.79 6.25
CA LEU A 22 2.50 -7.45 5.72
C LEU A 22 1.20 -6.69 5.58
N HIS A 23 1.32 -5.37 5.60
CA HIS A 23 0.23 -4.43 5.36
C HIS A 23 0.51 -3.62 4.12
N ILE A 24 -0.50 -3.48 3.28
CA ILE A 24 -0.57 -2.43 2.27
C ILE A 24 -1.31 -1.26 2.92
N HIS A 25 -0.73 -0.07 2.88
CA HIS A 25 -1.30 1.10 3.54
C HIS A 25 -1.28 2.32 2.63
N LEU A 26 -2.22 3.22 2.91
CA LEU A 26 -2.30 4.54 2.31
C LEU A 26 -1.40 5.49 3.12
N SER A 27 -0.31 5.93 2.51
CA SER A 27 0.68 6.82 3.14
C SER A 27 0.36 8.29 2.98
N GLU A 28 -0.23 8.65 1.85
CA GLU A 28 -0.76 9.98 1.55
C GLU A 28 -2.16 9.80 0.98
N HIS A 29 -3.09 10.66 1.39
CA HIS A 29 -4.49 10.62 0.98
C HIS A 29 -5.07 12.04 1.03
N PHE A 30 -6.26 12.20 0.47
CA PHE A 30 -7.07 13.39 0.67
C PHE A 30 -8.24 13.08 1.60
N SER A 31 -8.82 14.10 2.18
CA SER A 31 -10.04 13.99 2.97
C SER A 31 -11.02 15.08 2.57
N ASP A 32 -12.31 14.77 2.53
CA ASP A 32 -13.35 15.79 2.39
C ASP A 32 -13.83 16.30 3.76
N SER A 33 -14.74 17.27 3.73
CA SER A 33 -15.36 17.86 4.94
C SER A 33 -16.22 16.87 5.72
N GLU A 34 -16.60 15.74 5.12
CA GLU A 34 -17.34 14.67 5.78
C GLU A 34 -16.41 13.62 6.39
N GLY A 35 -15.10 13.81 6.29
CA GLY A 35 -14.09 12.88 6.82
C GLY A 35 -13.89 11.63 5.97
N ARG A 36 -14.39 11.60 4.72
CA ARG A 36 -14.14 10.48 3.81
C ARG A 36 -12.70 10.52 3.33
N ILE A 37 -12.03 9.37 3.30
CA ILE A 37 -10.67 9.24 2.79
C ILE A 37 -10.74 9.03 1.27
N LEU A 38 -10.11 9.93 0.52
CA LEU A 38 -10.14 9.95 -0.93
C LEU A 38 -8.77 9.56 -1.50
N LEU A 39 -8.79 8.77 -2.57
CA LEU A 39 -7.60 8.35 -3.31
C LEU A 39 -7.12 9.40 -4.33
N SER A 40 -8.02 10.32 -4.69
CA SER A 40 -7.80 11.38 -5.68
C SER A 40 -8.25 12.73 -5.13
N PRO A 41 -7.79 13.84 -5.72
CA PRO A 41 -8.47 15.12 -5.59
C PRO A 41 -9.82 15.09 -6.35
N GLN A 42 -10.49 16.24 -6.41
CA GLN A 42 -11.64 16.43 -7.30
C GLN A 42 -11.22 16.27 -8.76
N LEU A 43 -12.00 15.52 -9.54
CA LEU A 43 -11.79 15.24 -10.96
C LEU A 43 -13.01 15.80 -11.72
N MET A 44 -12.77 16.49 -12.84
CA MET A 44 -13.80 17.24 -13.58
C MET A 44 -14.02 16.72 -15.01
N THR A 45 -13.09 15.93 -15.54
CA THR A 45 -13.11 15.43 -16.91
C THR A 45 -12.83 13.93 -16.99
N ASP A 46 -13.33 13.28 -18.05
CA ASP A 46 -13.07 11.85 -18.30
C ASP A 46 -11.56 11.54 -18.32
N LYS A 47 -10.77 12.42 -18.93
CA LYS A 47 -9.31 12.29 -18.99
C LYS A 47 -8.67 12.29 -17.60
N GLU A 48 -9.10 13.17 -16.69
CA GLU A 48 -8.57 13.21 -15.33
C GLU A 48 -8.93 11.95 -14.54
N ILE A 49 -10.11 11.38 -14.80
CA ILE A 49 -10.54 10.09 -14.22
C ILE A 49 -9.61 8.99 -14.71
N ASP A 50 -9.42 8.87 -16.02
CA ASP A 50 -8.58 7.84 -16.63
C ASP A 50 -7.13 7.93 -16.11
N GLU A 51 -6.51 9.11 -16.18
CA GLU A 51 -5.14 9.32 -15.72
C GLU A 51 -4.98 9.00 -14.23
N THR A 52 -5.96 9.38 -13.41
CA THR A 52 -5.92 9.09 -11.97
C THR A 52 -6.01 7.59 -11.70
N VAL A 53 -6.94 6.90 -12.36
CA VAL A 53 -7.14 5.46 -12.19
C VAL A 53 -5.93 4.68 -12.68
N ASP A 54 -5.38 5.02 -13.85
CA ASP A 54 -4.19 4.38 -14.40
C ASP A 54 -2.99 4.51 -13.45
N LEU A 55 -2.78 5.70 -12.89
CA LEU A 55 -1.72 5.92 -11.90
C LEU A 55 -1.93 5.07 -10.64
N LEU A 56 -3.16 4.95 -10.14
CA LEU A 56 -3.48 4.11 -8.98
C LEU A 56 -3.22 2.62 -9.28
N VAL A 57 -3.62 2.13 -10.45
CA VAL A 57 -3.36 0.76 -10.90
C VAL A 57 -1.86 0.50 -10.98
N MET A 58 -1.09 1.42 -11.58
CA MET A 58 0.37 1.32 -11.65
C MET A 58 1.01 1.24 -10.26
N GLN A 59 0.55 2.06 -9.31
CA GLN A 59 1.04 2.01 -7.92
C GLN A 59 0.71 0.67 -7.26
N LEU A 60 -0.52 0.17 -7.40
CA LEU A 60 -0.96 -1.11 -6.85
C LEU A 60 -0.14 -2.28 -7.41
N GLU A 61 0.12 -2.30 -8.71
CA GLU A 61 0.94 -3.36 -9.33
C GLU A 61 2.40 -3.33 -8.87
N LYS A 62 2.97 -2.13 -8.68
CA LYS A 62 4.29 -1.98 -8.05
C LYS A 62 4.30 -2.53 -6.64
N VAL A 63 3.32 -2.13 -5.81
CA VAL A 63 3.18 -2.59 -4.43
C VAL A 63 2.97 -4.10 -4.37
N ARG A 64 2.16 -4.69 -5.25
CA ARG A 64 1.93 -6.14 -5.36
C ARG A 64 3.24 -6.90 -5.54
N LYS A 65 4.11 -6.45 -6.45
CA LYS A 65 5.42 -7.05 -6.69
C LYS A 65 6.32 -6.92 -5.46
N THR A 66 6.43 -5.71 -4.89
CA THR A 66 7.25 -5.45 -3.70
C THR A 66 6.79 -6.24 -2.48
N ALA A 67 5.48 -6.32 -2.23
CA ALA A 67 4.90 -7.06 -1.12
C ALA A 67 5.28 -8.54 -1.17
N LYS A 68 5.12 -9.18 -2.33
CA LYS A 68 5.48 -10.60 -2.52
C LYS A 68 6.97 -10.85 -2.26
N VAL A 69 7.84 -9.96 -2.72
CA VAL A 69 9.29 -10.03 -2.48
C VAL A 69 9.60 -9.90 -0.97
N LYS A 70 9.03 -8.89 -0.31
CA LYS A 70 9.20 -8.65 1.13
C LYS A 70 8.71 -9.84 1.97
N LEU A 71 7.52 -10.38 1.66
CA LEU A 71 6.99 -11.56 2.38
C LEU A 71 7.89 -12.78 2.23
N LYS A 72 8.39 -13.03 1.01
CA LYS A 72 9.31 -14.16 0.77
C LYS A 72 10.60 -14.00 1.57
N LYS A 73 11.12 -12.77 1.67
CA LYS A 73 12.32 -12.46 2.47
C LYS A 73 12.05 -12.66 3.96
N ALA A 74 10.95 -12.10 4.49
CA ALA A 74 10.58 -12.23 5.89
C ALA A 74 10.38 -13.69 6.32
N LYS A 75 9.71 -14.51 5.49
CA LYS A 75 9.53 -15.94 5.73
C LYS A 75 10.83 -16.75 5.72
N LYS A 76 11.85 -16.31 4.97
CA LYS A 76 13.18 -16.95 4.99
C LYS A 76 13.97 -16.59 6.24
N SER A 77 13.86 -15.35 6.71
CA SER A 77 14.56 -14.88 7.93
C SER A 77 13.94 -15.40 9.23
N ALA A 78 12.67 -15.82 9.20
CA ALA A 78 11.98 -16.43 10.33
C ALA A 78 12.14 -17.97 10.41
N ARG A 79 12.84 -18.58 9.44
CA ARG A 79 13.25 -19.99 9.48
C ARG A 79 14.69 -20.07 9.96
#